data_AF-A0AA38L700-F1
#
_entry.id   AF-A0AA38L700-F1
#
_cell.length_a   1.000
_cell.length_b   1.000
_cell.length_c   1.000
_cell.angle_alpha   90.00
_cell.angle_beta   90.00
_cell.angle_gamma   90.00
#
_symmetry.space_group_name_H-M   'P 1'
#
loop_
_entity.id
_entity.type
_entity.pdbx_description
1 polymer ?
#
loop_
_entity_poly.entity_id
_entity_poly.type
_entity_poly.pdbx_seq_one_letter_code
_entity_poly.pdbx_strand_id
1 'polypeptide(L)' 'MQKFIPGFSAIAAPLHTVAAKSKGFDWGKEQEKSFELLKYKISYAPIVTLLNLHQPFEVEIDVSDYTMGVMLLYG' A
#
# COMPACT_ATOMS: atom_id res chain seq x y z
N MET A 1 0.02 -3.45 -5.64
CA MET A 1 0.09 -3.30 -4.17
C MET A 1 -0.73 -4.36 -3.42
N GLN A 2 -2.06 -4.36 -3.52
CA GLN A 2 -2.93 -5.34 -2.82
C GLN A 2 -2.56 -6.81 -3.08
N LYS A 3 -2.18 -7.15 -4.33
CA LYS A 3 -1.69 -8.48 -4.73
C LYS A 3 -0.40 -8.95 -4.02
N PHE A 4 0.35 -8.03 -3.41
CA PHE A 4 1.63 -8.32 -2.76
C PHE A 4 1.54 -8.40 -1.24
N ILE A 5 0.37 -8.13 -0.65
CA ILE A 5 0.16 -8.13 0.80
C ILE A 5 -0.81 -9.25 1.15
N PRO A 6 -0.32 -10.39 1.68
CA PRO A 6 -1.17 -11.46 2.14
C PRO A 6 -2.18 -10.98 3.18
N GLY A 7 -3.46 -11.26 2.93
CA GLY A 7 -4.56 -10.86 3.80
C GLY A 7 -4.94 -9.38 3.73
N PHE A 8 -4.54 -8.65 2.69
CA PHE A 8 -4.81 -7.20 2.55
C PHE A 8 -6.28 -6.84 2.82
N SER A 9 -7.24 -7.58 2.25
CA SER A 9 -8.67 -7.25 2.42
C SER A 9 -9.13 -7.30 3.88
N ALA A 10 -8.56 -8.20 4.69
CA ALA A 10 -8.89 -8.30 6.10
C ALA A 10 -8.27 -7.16 6.91
N ILE A 11 -7.04 -6.77 6.56
CA ILE A 11 -6.32 -5.66 7.22
C ILE A 11 -6.94 -4.31 6.85
N ALA A 12 -7.38 -4.15 5.60
CA ALA A 12 -8.00 -2.91 5.13
C ALA A 12 -9.48 -2.77 5.53
N ALA A 13 -10.13 -3.85 6.00
CA ALA A 13 -11.55 -3.84 6.36
C ALA A 13 -11.95 -2.69 7.31
N PRO A 14 -11.19 -2.40 8.39
CA PRO A 14 -11.52 -1.31 9.30
C PRO A 14 -11.27 0.08 8.72
N LEU A 15 -10.49 0.20 7.64
CA LEU A 15 -10.25 1.46 6.93
C LEU A 15 -11.36 1.77 5.92
N HIS A 16 -11.98 0.74 5.34
CA HIS A 16 -13.12 0.91 4.43
C HIS A 16 -14.33 1.58 5.09
N THR A 17 -14.52 1.39 6.40
CA THR A 17 -15.61 2.03 7.14
C THR A 17 -15.41 3.54 7.28
N VAL A 18 -14.17 4.01 7.30
CA VAL A 18 -13.80 5.43 7.36
C VAL A 18 -13.81 6.08 5.99
N ALA A 19 -13.40 5.34 4.95
CA ALA A 19 -13.39 5.82 3.57
C ALA A 19 -14.80 5.89 2.94
N ALA A 20 -15.81 5.25 3.56
CA ALA A 20 -17.18 5.27 3.09
C ALA A 20 -17.81 6.65 3.30
N LYS A 21 -18.10 7.35 2.19
CA LYS A 21 -18.74 8.69 2.18
C LYS A 21 -20.07 8.80 2.95
N SER A 22 -20.69 7.69 3.31
CA SER A 22 -21.98 7.65 4.01
C SER A 22 -21.88 7.68 5.54
N LYS A 23 -20.69 7.50 6.12
CA LYS A 23 -20.47 7.58 7.57
C LYS A 23 -19.52 8.74 7.88
N GLY A 24 -19.70 9.35 9.06
CA GLY A 24 -18.74 10.33 9.57
C GLY A 24 -17.36 9.70 9.67
N PHE A 25 -16.32 10.52 9.50
CA PHE A 25 -14.93 10.07 9.66
C PHE A 25 -14.70 9.71 11.14
N ASP A 26 -14.73 8.42 11.45
CA ASP A 26 -14.49 7.90 12.80
C ASP A 26 -13.20 7.08 12.81
N TRP A 27 -12.14 7.68 13.33
CA TRP A 27 -10.81 7.08 13.40
C TRP A 27 -10.51 6.60 14.82
N GLY A 28 -10.81 5.33 15.08
CA GLY A 28 -10.58 4.68 16.37
C GLY A 28 -9.29 3.86 16.42
N LYS A 29 -9.15 3.10 17.50
CA LYS A 29 -7.99 2.21 17.72
C LYS A 29 -7.87 1.10 16.68
N GLU A 30 -8.99 0.62 16.12
CA GLU A 30 -8.97 -0.44 15.12
C GLU A 30 -8.49 0.05 13.76
N GLN A 31 -8.88 1.26 13.38
CA GLN A 31 -8.42 1.98 12.20
C GLN A 31 -6.90 2.24 12.31
N GLU A 32 -6.45 2.78 13.43
CA GLU A 32 -5.03 3.07 13.68
C GLU A 32 -4.18 1.81 13.60
N LYS A 33 -4.57 0.73 14.30
CA LYS A 33 -3.87 -0.56 14.25
C LYS A 33 -3.81 -1.13 12.83
N SER A 34 -4.90 -1.02 12.08
CA SER A 34 -4.97 -1.50 10.71
C SER A 34 -4.05 -0.69 9.80
N PHE A 35 -4.03 0.63 9.96
CA PHE A 35 -3.17 1.53 9.20
C PHE A 35 -1.68 1.30 9.47
N GLU A 36 -1.29 1.19 10.74
CA GLU A 36 0.09 0.87 11.14
C GLU A 36 0.52 -0.52 10.64
N LEU A 37 -0.36 -1.52 10.75
CA LEU A 37 -0.08 -2.85 10.21
C LEU A 37 0.06 -2.82 8.68
N LEU A 38 -0.73 -2.00 7.99
CA LEU A 38 -0.63 -1.83 6.54
C LEU A 38 0.69 -1.16 6.16
N LYS A 39 1.09 -0.08 6.85
CA LYS A 39 2.40 0.57 6.66
C LYS A 39 3.54 -0.41 6.86
N TYR A 40 3.52 -1.18 7.96
CA TYR A 40 4.51 -2.21 8.22
C TYR A 40 4.53 -3.23 7.08
N LYS A 41 3.39 -3.79 6.70
CA LYS A 41 3.35 -4.78 5.61
C LYS A 41 3.72 -4.22 4.25
N ILE A 42 3.50 -2.94 3.96
CA ILE A 42 3.94 -2.31 2.70
C ILE A 42 5.46 -2.10 2.72
N SER A 43 6.02 -1.64 3.84
CA SER A 43 7.46 -1.45 4.00
C SER A 43 8.25 -2.76 4.07
N TYR A 44 7.62 -3.86 4.51
CA TYR A 44 8.25 -5.18 4.65
C TYR A 44 7.79 -6.21 3.61
N ALA A 45 6.72 -5.95 2.85
CA ALA A 45 6.44 -6.67 1.60
C ALA A 45 7.70 -6.55 0.73
N PRO A 46 8.05 -7.57 -0.06
CA PRO A 46 9.41 -7.75 -0.53
C PRO A 46 9.82 -6.56 -1.40
N ILE A 47 10.47 -5.58 -0.77
CA ILE A 47 11.39 -4.61 -1.37
C ILE A 47 12.51 -5.37 -2.11
N VAL A 48 12.64 -6.67 -1.84
CA VAL A 48 13.66 -7.56 -2.38
C VAL A 48 13.04 -8.89 -2.76
N THR A 49 12.17 -8.91 -3.76
CA THR A 49 12.24 -10.05 -4.69
C THR A 49 13.51 -9.77 -5.46
N LEU A 50 14.58 -10.49 -5.10
CA LEU A 50 15.94 -10.40 -5.64
C LEU A 50 15.96 -9.63 -6.97
N LEU A 51 16.41 -8.37 -6.97
CA LEU A 51 16.52 -7.52 -8.16
C LEU A 51 17.26 -8.33 -9.23
N ASN A 52 16.53 -8.98 -10.12
CA ASN A 52 17.13 -9.72 -11.20
C ASN A 52 17.50 -8.69 -12.26
N LEU A 53 18.70 -8.11 -12.14
CA LEU A 53 19.25 -7.12 -13.06
C LEU A 53 19.32 -7.59 -14.51
N HIS A 54 19.06 -8.87 -14.78
CA HIS A 54 18.96 -9.43 -16.12
C HIS A 54 17.54 -9.42 -16.71
N GLN A 55 16.51 -8.99 -15.97
CA GLN A 55 15.15 -8.83 -16.49
C GLN A 55 14.78 -7.35 -16.66
N PRO A 56 13.95 -7.02 -17.66
CA PRO A 56 13.44 -5.66 -17.80
C PRO A 56 12.58 -5.28 -16.60
N PHE A 57 12.73 -4.03 -16.17
CA PHE A 57 11.93 -3.44 -15.10
C PHE A 57 10.96 -2.44 -15.69
N GLU A 58 9.77 -2.35 -15.11
CA GLU A 58 8.83 -1.27 -15.40
C GLU A 58 8.92 -0.23 -14.29
N VAL A 59 8.96 1.05 -14.67
CA VAL A 59 8.95 2.16 -13.73
C VAL A 59 7.64 2.89 -13.88
N GLU A 60 6.87 2.92 -12.80
CA GLU A 60 5.65 3.73 -12.72
C GLU A 60 5.99 5.00 -11.94
N ILE A 61 5.80 6.15 -12.59
CA ILE A 61 6.06 7.47 -12.00
C ILE A 61 4.71 8.17 -11.88
N ASP A 62 4.37 8.55 -10.66
CA ASP A 62 3.23 9.42 -10.38
C ASP A 62 3.74 10.81 -9.99
N VAL A 63 3.35 11.82 -10.74
CA VAL A 63 3.80 13.20 -10.55
C VAL A 63 2.59 14.08 -10.29
N SER A 64 2.60 14.77 -9.16
CA SER A 64 1.74 15.92 -8.90
C SER A 64 2.54 17.21 -9.07
N ASP A 65 1.85 18.35 -9.11
CA ASP A 65 2.49 19.68 -9.22
C ASP A 65 3.52 19.96 -8.09
N TYR A 66 3.47 19.20 -7.00
CA TYR A 66 4.30 19.42 -5.81
C TYR A 66 5.19 18.23 -5.43
N THR A 67 4.92 17.03 -5.94
CA THR A 67 5.60 15.80 -5.50
C THR A 67 5.73 14.80 -6.64
N MET A 68 6.78 13.98 -6.58
CA MET A 68 7.00 12.87 -7.49
C MET A 68 7.16 11.59 -6.67
N GLY A 69 6.31 10.60 -6.96
CA GLY A 69 6.42 9.24 -6.48
C GLY A 69 6.94 8.34 -7.59
N VAL A 70 7.87 7.44 -7.25
CA VAL A 70 8.38 6.43 -8.20
C VAL A 70 8.18 5.05 -7.58
N MET A 71 7.60 4.13 -8.35
CA MET A 71 7.47 2.72 -8.00
C MET A 71 8.18 1.87 -9.05
N LEU A 72 9.04 0.95 -8.58
CA LEU A 72 9.66 -0.04 -9.43
C LEU A 72 8.80 -1.31 -9.44
N LEU A 73 8.41 -1.75 -10.64
CA LEU A 73 7.62 -2.96 -10.87
C LEU A 73 8.51 -3.99 -11.57
N TYR A 74 8.47 -5.22 -11.08
CA TYR A 74 9.11 -6.38 -11.71
C TYR A 74 8.07 -7.13 -12.55
N GLY A 75 8.45 -7.49 -13.78
CA GLY A 75 7.66 -8.34 -14.68
C GLY A 75 7.88 -9.82 -14.44
#